data_AF-A0A2S0PEG2-F1
#
_entry.id   AF-A0A2S0PEG2-F1
#
_cell.length_a   1.000
_cell.length_b   1.000
_cell.length_c   1.000
_cell.angle_alpha   90.00
_cell.angle_beta   90.00
_cell.angle_gamma   90.00
#
_symmetry.space_group_name_H-M   'P 1'
#
loop_
_entity.id
_entity.type
_entity.pdbx_description
1 polymer ?
#
loop_
_entity_poly.entity_id
_entity_poly.type
_entity_poly.pdbx_seq_one_letter_code
_entity_poly.pdbx_strand_id
1 'polypeptide(L)'
;MSAAAKYWAGAIASDAAVFGAFYLWQFESSKGASNVFTFLMWAVIAHRIFMSFVGNRTHFERLPRPNGFGTYHWVSEFAIICCMAWAGMFWCAGFYTFATLAIEGARNRELRDSKAGSA
;
A
#
# COMPACT_ATOMS: atom_id res chain seq x y z
N MET A 1 0.31 17.10 -17.64
CA MET A 1 -0.29 16.37 -16.50
C MET A 1 0.32 16.91 -15.21
N SER A 2 -0.49 17.39 -14.26
CA SER A 2 0.02 17.91 -12.98
C SER A 2 0.69 16.81 -12.15
N ALA A 3 1.56 17.17 -11.21
CA ALA A 3 2.21 16.21 -10.31
C ALA A 3 1.16 15.38 -9.52
N ALA A 4 0.08 16.03 -9.08
CA ALA A 4 -1.06 15.37 -8.44
C ALA A 4 -1.74 14.35 -9.35
N ALA A 5 -1.97 14.69 -10.64
CA ALA A 5 -2.59 13.77 -11.59
C ALA A 5 -1.70 12.55 -11.89
N LYS A 6 -0.37 12.73 -11.95
CA LYS A 6 0.59 11.61 -12.08
C LYS A 6 0.54 10.67 -10.87
N TYR A 7 0.45 11.25 -9.67
CA TYR A 7 0.37 10.49 -8.42
C TYR A 7 -0.92 9.65 -8.33
N TRP A 8 -2.07 10.25 -8.66
CA TRP A 8 -3.35 9.53 -8.73
C TRP A 8 -3.37 8.45 -9.79
N ALA A 9 -2.90 8.75 -11.01
CA ALA A 9 -2.87 7.77 -12.09
C ALA A 9 -2.00 6.56 -11.75
N GLY A 10 -0.84 6.77 -11.11
CA GLY A 10 0.02 5.68 -10.67
C GLY A 10 -0.64 4.80 -9.61
N ALA A 11 -1.33 5.41 -8.64
CA ALA A 11 -2.04 4.67 -7.60
C ALA A 11 -3.21 3.84 -8.17
N ILE A 12 -4.05 4.46 -8.99
CA ILE A 12 -5.20 3.78 -9.62
C ILE A 12 -4.72 2.65 -10.54
N ALA A 13 -3.65 2.89 -11.33
CA ALA A 13 -3.09 1.86 -12.19
C ALA A 13 -2.52 0.67 -11.39
N SER A 14 -1.86 0.96 -10.27
CA SER A 14 -1.33 -0.09 -9.37
C SER A 14 -2.47 -0.91 -8.77
N ASP A 15 -3.50 -0.26 -8.25
CA ASP A 15 -4.66 -0.93 -7.67
C ASP A 15 -5.40 -1.75 -8.74
N ALA A 16 -5.61 -1.19 -9.94
CA ALA A 16 -6.22 -1.91 -11.06
C ALA A 16 -5.41 -3.16 -11.47
N ALA A 17 -4.07 -3.08 -11.46
CA ALA A 17 -3.23 -4.23 -11.74
C ALA A 17 -3.35 -5.30 -10.65
N VAL A 18 -3.39 -4.90 -9.38
CA VAL A 18 -3.54 -5.82 -8.22
C VAL A 18 -4.92 -6.49 -8.24
N PHE A 19 -6.00 -5.72 -8.38
CA PHE A 19 -7.37 -6.26 -8.45
C PHE A 19 -7.60 -7.06 -9.73
N GLY A 20 -6.98 -6.68 -10.85
CA GLY A 20 -7.02 -7.45 -12.10
C GLY A 20 -6.33 -8.81 -11.95
N ALA A 21 -5.14 -8.85 -11.35
CA ALA A 21 -4.46 -10.10 -11.06
C ALA A 21 -5.25 -10.99 -10.09
N PHE A 22 -5.87 -10.38 -9.08
CA PHE A 22 -6.78 -11.08 -8.17
C PHE A 22 -8.00 -11.66 -8.91
N TYR A 23 -8.63 -10.89 -9.78
CA TYR A 23 -9.78 -11.32 -10.57
C TYR A 23 -9.43 -12.52 -11.47
N LEU A 24 -8.35 -12.42 -12.25
CA LEU A 24 -7.88 -13.50 -13.12
C LEU A 24 -7.52 -14.76 -12.33
N TRP A 25 -7.03 -14.61 -11.11
CA TRP A 25 -6.78 -15.76 -10.26
C TRP A 25 -8.09 -16.40 -9.75
N GLN A 26 -8.99 -15.61 -9.15
CA GLN A 26 -10.17 -16.15 -8.47
C GLN A 26 -11.27 -16.62 -9.43
N PHE A 27 -11.45 -15.92 -10.56
CA PHE A 27 -12.56 -16.20 -11.48
C PHE A 27 -12.13 -16.95 -12.73
N GLU A 28 -10.91 -16.71 -13.24
CA GLU A 28 -10.38 -17.41 -14.43
C GLU A 28 -9.45 -18.58 -14.07
N SER A 29 -9.26 -18.88 -12.78
CA SER A 29 -8.43 -19.98 -12.27
C SER A 29 -6.98 -19.99 -12.80
N SER A 30 -6.44 -18.82 -13.18
CA SER A 30 -5.08 -18.71 -13.71
C SER A 30 -4.03 -18.85 -12.60
N LYS A 31 -3.33 -19.99 -12.58
CA LYS A 31 -2.23 -20.25 -11.62
C LYS A 31 -1.10 -19.21 -11.73
N GLY A 32 -0.84 -18.71 -12.94
CA GLY A 32 0.15 -17.66 -13.17
C GLY A 32 -0.24 -16.36 -12.49
N ALA A 33 -1.51 -15.95 -12.58
CA ALA A 33 -2.02 -14.75 -11.92
C ALA A 33 -1.93 -14.86 -10.39
N SER A 34 -2.20 -16.04 -9.83
CA SER A 34 -2.04 -16.30 -8.38
C SER A 34 -0.61 -16.07 -7.90
N ASN A 35 0.37 -16.62 -8.63
CA ASN A 35 1.78 -16.49 -8.27
C ASN A 35 2.25 -15.03 -8.36
N VAL A 36 1.86 -14.33 -9.42
CA VAL A 36 2.19 -12.91 -9.62
C VAL A 36 1.55 -12.06 -8.52
N PHE A 37 0.26 -12.24 -8.24
CA PHE A 37 -0.44 -11.54 -7.18
C PHE A 37 0.23 -11.76 -5.81
N THR A 38 0.47 -13.02 -5.46
CA THR A 38 1.10 -13.39 -4.18
C THR A 38 2.50 -12.80 -4.05
N PHE A 39 3.33 -12.89 -5.10
CA PHE A 39 4.66 -12.30 -5.11
C PHE A 39 4.61 -10.78 -4.93
N LEU A 40 3.72 -10.09 -5.64
CA LEU A 40 3.57 -8.64 -5.53
C LEU A 40 3.13 -8.22 -4.13
N MET A 41 2.17 -8.94 -3.52
CA MET A 41 1.72 -8.65 -2.16
C MET A 41 2.87 -8.81 -1.16
N TRP A 42 3.64 -9.90 -1.21
CA TRP A 42 4.80 -10.08 -0.34
C TRP A 42 5.91 -9.05 -0.56
N ALA A 43 6.16 -8.65 -1.81
CA ALA A 43 7.11 -7.60 -2.12
C ALA A 43 6.69 -6.25 -1.50
N VAL A 44 5.39 -5.93 -1.56
CA VAL A 44 4.82 -4.72 -0.92
C VAL A 44 4.92 -4.80 0.60
N ILE A 45 4.61 -5.95 1.20
CA ILE A 45 4.74 -6.19 2.65
C ILE A 45 6.20 -5.94 3.08
N ALA A 46 7.14 -6.61 2.43
CA ALA A 46 8.57 -6.50 2.75
C ALA A 46 9.06 -5.06 2.60
N HIS A 47 8.68 -4.39 1.51
CA HIS A 47 9.03 -3.00 1.28
C HIS A 47 8.48 -2.08 2.37
N ARG A 48 7.22 -2.25 2.77
CA ARG A 48 6.60 -1.43 3.83
C ARG A 48 7.21 -1.64 5.19
N ILE A 49 7.48 -2.89 5.56
CA ILE A 49 8.17 -3.22 6.80
C ILE A 49 9.56 -2.57 6.78
N PHE A 50 10.33 -2.75 5.70
CA PHE A 50 11.64 -2.12 5.55
C PHE A 50 11.57 -0.59 5.69
N MET A 51 10.63 0.05 5.00
CA MET A 51 10.41 1.50 5.08
C MET A 51 9.92 1.97 6.46
N SER A 52 9.21 1.13 7.23
CA SER A 52 8.79 1.49 8.59
C SER A 52 9.97 1.56 9.56
N PHE A 53 11.02 0.77 9.34
CA PHE A 53 12.23 0.73 10.16
C PHE A 53 13.32 1.71 9.69
N VAL A 54 13.53 1.79 8.37
CA VAL A 54 14.67 2.53 7.77
C VAL A 54 14.24 3.88 7.18
N GLY A 55 12.94 4.06 6.92
CA GLY A 55 12.40 5.30 6.37
C GLY A 55 12.61 6.47 7.34
N ASN A 56 13.13 7.58 6.81
CA ASN A 56 13.33 8.82 7.54
C ASN A 56 12.47 9.95 6.97
N ARG A 57 12.45 11.08 7.65
CA ARG A 57 11.75 12.31 7.27
C ARG A 57 11.86 12.70 5.78
N THR A 58 13.01 12.53 5.13
CA THR A 58 13.19 12.87 3.70
C THR A 58 12.37 11.99 2.75
N HIS A 59 12.01 10.78 3.17
CA HIS A 59 11.17 9.87 2.38
C HIS A 59 9.67 10.19 2.51
N PHE A 60 9.25 10.74 3.66
CA PHE A 60 7.84 11.02 3.94
C PHE A 60 7.40 12.45 3.62
N GLU A 61 8.31 13.43 3.69
CA GLU A 61 8.00 14.85 3.43
C GLU A 61 8.11 15.27 1.96
N ARG A 62 8.92 14.57 1.15
CA ARG A 62 9.17 14.96 -0.25
C ARG A 62 7.99 14.77 -1.20
N LEU A 63 6.96 14.03 -0.79
CA LEU A 63 5.78 13.77 -1.62
C LEU A 63 4.53 14.30 -0.89
N PRO A 64 4.19 15.59 -1.06
CA PRO A 64 2.93 16.11 -0.54
C PRO A 64 1.77 15.30 -1.14
N ARG A 65 1.12 14.49 -0.30
CA ARG A 65 -0.03 13.69 -0.73
C ARG A 65 -1.14 14.65 -1.17
N PRO A 66 -1.69 14.50 -2.39
CA PRO A 66 -2.80 15.33 -2.83
C PRO A 66 -4.02 15.12 -1.92
N ASN A 67 -4.88 16.13 -1.84
CA ASN A 67 -6.09 16.09 -1.01
C ASN A 67 -6.93 14.85 -1.33
N GLY A 68 -7.46 14.18 -0.30
CA GLY A 68 -8.28 12.97 -0.43
C GLY A 68 -7.50 11.66 -0.64
N PHE A 69 -6.19 11.72 -0.93
CA PHE A 69 -5.40 10.50 -1.17
C PHE A 69 -5.30 9.59 0.07
N GLY A 70 -5.28 10.16 1.28
CA GLY A 70 -5.25 9.38 2.51
C GLY A 70 -6.47 8.47 2.64
N THR A 71 -7.66 8.99 2.37
CA THR A 71 -8.91 8.21 2.40
C THR A 71 -8.93 7.16 1.31
N TYR A 72 -8.56 7.53 0.08
CA TYR A 72 -8.46 6.58 -1.03
C TYR A 72 -7.53 5.41 -0.70
N HIS A 73 -6.33 5.70 -0.19
CA HIS A 73 -5.38 4.69 0.23
C HIS A 73 -5.99 3.76 1.27
N TRP A 74 -6.56 4.26 2.37
CA TRP A 74 -7.17 3.39 3.37
C TRP A 74 -8.29 2.50 2.83
N VAL A 75 -9.12 3.03 1.92
CA VAL A 75 -10.20 2.25 1.29
C VAL A 75 -9.62 1.17 0.38
N SER A 76 -8.62 1.48 -0.45
CA SER A 76 -8.02 0.49 -1.35
C SER A 76 -7.26 -0.59 -0.58
N GLU A 77 -6.49 -0.20 0.44
CA GLU A 77 -5.80 -1.10 1.36
C GLU A 77 -6.76 -2.07 2.05
N PHE A 78 -7.86 -1.54 2.59
CA PHE A 78 -8.89 -2.35 3.23
C PHE A 78 -9.52 -3.34 2.23
N ALA A 79 -9.83 -2.88 1.02
CA ALA A 79 -10.36 -3.76 -0.03
C ALA A 79 -9.38 -4.88 -0.40
N ILE A 80 -8.08 -4.59 -0.53
CA ILE A 80 -7.05 -5.61 -0.81
C ILE A 80 -6.98 -6.63 0.34
N ILE A 81 -7.02 -6.18 1.60
CA ILE A 81 -7.03 -7.07 2.77
C ILE A 81 -8.26 -7.99 2.74
N CYS A 82 -9.45 -7.45 2.46
CA CYS A 82 -10.68 -8.23 2.32
C CYS A 82 -10.58 -9.24 1.17
N CYS A 83 -10.04 -8.85 0.01
CA CYS A 83 -9.83 -9.75 -1.12
C CYS A 83 -8.89 -10.90 -0.77
N MET A 84 -7.76 -10.62 -0.11
CA MET A 84 -6.83 -11.67 0.33
C MET A 84 -7.45 -12.61 1.35
N ALA A 85 -8.20 -12.09 2.33
CA ALA A 85 -8.91 -12.90 3.31
C ALA A 85 -9.99 -13.79 2.64
N TRP A 86 -10.74 -13.22 1.69
CA TRP A 86 -11.72 -13.96 0.89
C TRP A 86 -11.08 -15.12 0.12
N ALA A 87 -9.90 -14.90 -0.47
CA ALA A 87 -9.13 -15.91 -1.18
C ALA A 87 -8.43 -16.94 -0.25
N GLY A 88 -8.66 -16.88 1.07
CA GLY A 88 -8.04 -17.77 2.05
C GLY A 88 -6.58 -17.46 2.38
N MET A 89 -6.03 -16.34 1.90
CA MET A 89 -4.65 -15.91 2.16
C MET A 89 -4.52 -15.17 3.50
N PHE A 90 -5.03 -15.76 4.58
CA PHE A 90 -5.13 -15.09 5.89
C PHE A 90 -3.79 -14.59 6.42
N TRP A 91 -2.71 -15.36 6.23
CA TRP A 91 -1.36 -14.93 6.62
C TRP A 91 -0.90 -13.69 5.86
N CYS A 92 -1.07 -13.68 4.54
CA CYS A 92 -0.71 -12.54 3.71
C CYS A 92 -1.53 -11.31 4.10
N ALA A 93 -2.83 -11.46 4.32
CA ALA A 93 -3.71 -10.39 4.80
C ALA A 93 -3.28 -9.83 6.17
N GLY A 94 -2.92 -10.70 7.11
CA GLY A 94 -2.43 -10.30 8.43
C GLY A 94 -1.11 -9.53 8.35
N PHE A 95 -0.13 -10.05 7.62
CA PHE A 95 1.17 -9.37 7.44
C PHE A 95 1.03 -8.04 6.69
N TYR A 96 0.15 -7.98 5.69
CA TYR A 96 -0.15 -6.75 4.97
C TYR A 96 -0.80 -5.71 5.88
N THR A 97 -1.77 -6.11 6.69
CA THR A 97 -2.38 -5.23 7.70
C THR A 97 -1.32 -4.68 8.65
N PHE A 98 -0.47 -5.54 9.21
CA PHE A 98 0.63 -5.13 10.08
C PHE A 98 1.59 -4.17 9.38
N ALA A 99 1.99 -4.46 8.14
CA ALA A 99 2.90 -3.62 7.37
C ALA A 99 2.30 -2.23 7.06
N THR A 100 1.01 -2.16 6.74
CA THR A 100 0.27 -0.89 6.53
C THR A 100 0.24 -0.06 7.82
N LEU A 101 -0.06 -0.68 8.96
CA LEU A 101 -0.06 0.02 10.25
C LEU A 101 1.35 0.49 10.64
N ALA A 102 2.37 -0.35 10.43
CA ALA A 102 3.76 -0.01 10.75
C ALA A 102 4.27 1.19 9.94
N ILE A 103 4.01 1.22 8.63
CA ILE A 103 4.47 2.32 7.77
C ILE A 103 3.72 3.63 8.07
N GLU A 104 2.42 3.57 8.35
CA GLU A 104 1.67 4.79 8.71
C GLU A 104 2.04 5.27 10.12
N GLY A 105 2.34 4.36 11.05
CA GLY A 105 2.92 4.68 12.35
C GLY A 105 4.28 5.39 12.24
N ALA A 106 5.18 4.86 11.40
CA ALA A 106 6.47 5.51 11.11
C ALA A 106 6.28 6.90 10.52
N ARG A 107 5.39 7.04 9.52
CA ARG A 107 5.05 8.33 8.92
C ARG A 107 4.53 9.34 9.94
N ASN A 108 3.61 8.92 10.82
CA ASN A 108 3.04 9.80 11.85
C ASN A 108 4.09 10.26 12.87
N ARG A 109 5.05 9.39 13.22
CA ARG A 109 6.20 9.76 14.05
C ARG A 109 7.01 10.88 13.40
N GLU A 110 7.44 10.68 12.14
CA GLU A 110 8.26 11.67 11.43
C GLU A 110 7.53 13.01 11.23
N LEU A 111 6.22 12.99 10.94
CA LEU A 111 5.39 14.19 10.81
C LEU A 111 5.17 14.92 12.15
N ARG A 112 5.18 14.21 13.27
CA ARG A 112 5.09 14.83 14.59
C ARG A 112 6.39 15.54 14.95
N ASP A 113 7.51 14.88 14.70
CA ASP A 113 8.84 15.42 14.97
C ASP A 113 9.13 16.64 14.08
N SER A 114 8.55 16.69 12.87
CA SER A 114 8.65 17.84 11.98
C SER A 114 8.02 19.11 12.54
N LYS A 115 6.84 18.99 13.16
CA LYS A 115 6.11 20.09 13.78
C LYS A 115 6.75 20.54 15.10
N ALA A 116 7.37 19.61 15.83
CA ALA A 116 8.04 19.91 17.10
C ALA A 116 9.36 20.68 16.90
N GLY A 117 10.10 20.42 15.82
CA GLY A 117 11.35 21.14 15.50
C GLY A 117 11.16 22.48 14.79
N SER A 118 9.91 22.89 14.51
CA SER A 118 9.55 24.18 13.90
C SER A 118 8.93 25.18 14.89
N ALA A 119 8.83 24.81 16.17
CA ALA A 119 8.39 25.65 17.28
C ALA A 119 9.60 26.15 18.08
#